data_AF-A0A0C3FDP8-F1
#
_entry.id   AF-A0A0C3FDP8-F1
#
_cell.length_a   1.000
_cell.length_b   1.000
_cell.length_c   1.000
_cell.angle_alpha   90.00
_cell.angle_beta   90.00
_cell.angle_gamma   90.00
#
_symmetry.space_group_name_H-M   'P 1'
#
loop_
_entity.id
_entity.type
_entity.pdbx_description
1 polymer ?
#
loop_
_entity_poly.entity_id
_entity_poly.type
_entity_poly.pdbx_seq_one_letter_code
_entity_poly.pdbx_strand_id
1 'polypeptide(L)'
;HLRQSVSITGFSTEVFSKAIEGITQIHTIFSRVFKDGTLEHWQPLTYTDHLVIDMSNRYFTSRRQNPSAKPLPFYHLVDPNGVLADIAVGDLIHSEENDVKHFERDLGGEKKEIYRRMDPMKFKTGDLVEAQVSFVGVPLKGGGTKMMTVLRALTLLDC
;
A
#
# COMPACT_ATOMS: atom_id res chain seq x y z
N HIS A 1 7.47 3.32 13.30
CA HIS A 1 6.03 3.57 13.10
C HIS A 1 5.35 2.26 12.75
N LEU A 2 4.20 1.97 13.36
CA LEU A 2 3.42 0.77 13.06
C LEU A 2 2.86 0.87 11.64
N ARG A 3 3.04 -0.18 10.84
CA ARG A 3 2.63 -0.24 9.43
C ARG A 3 2.15 -1.63 9.06
N GLN A 4 1.34 -1.68 8.02
CA GLN A 4 0.99 -2.87 7.27
C GLN A 4 1.75 -2.84 5.93
N SER A 5 2.24 -3.99 5.49
CA SER A 5 3.04 -4.10 4.28
C SER A 5 2.79 -5.42 3.57
N VAL A 6 2.86 -5.37 2.25
CA VAL A 6 2.73 -6.52 1.37
C VAL A 6 3.82 -6.43 0.31
N SER A 7 4.41 -7.57 0.00
CA SER A 7 5.37 -7.71 -1.11
C SER A 7 4.74 -8.63 -2.14
N ILE A 8 4.64 -8.17 -3.39
CA ILE A 8 4.09 -8.96 -4.49
C ILE A 8 5.20 -9.25 -5.49
N THR A 9 5.28 -10.50 -5.94
CA THR A 9 6.04 -10.90 -7.11
C THR A 9 5.10 -11.48 -8.14
N GLY A 10 5.34 -11.19 -9.42
CA GLY A 10 4.56 -11.74 -10.51
C GLY A 10 5.18 -12.96 -11.17
N PHE A 11 6.24 -13.56 -10.59
CA PHE A 11 6.94 -14.73 -11.14
C PHE A 11 7.22 -14.62 -12.65
N SER A 12 7.71 -13.46 -13.08
CA SER A 12 8.05 -13.15 -14.47
C SER A 12 6.87 -13.10 -15.46
N THR A 13 5.64 -12.88 -14.98
CA THR A 13 4.48 -12.60 -15.85
C THR A 13 4.61 -11.25 -16.56
N GLU A 14 4.12 -11.17 -17.80
CA GLU A 14 4.15 -9.94 -18.60
C GLU A 14 3.37 -8.80 -17.95
N VAL A 15 2.21 -9.11 -17.34
CA VAL A 15 1.37 -8.13 -16.64
C VAL A 15 2.16 -7.45 -15.51
N PHE A 16 2.91 -8.24 -14.74
CA PHE A 16 3.70 -7.72 -13.63
C PHE A 16 4.92 -6.91 -14.11
N SER A 17 5.59 -7.36 -15.18
CA SER A 17 6.68 -6.59 -15.81
C SER A 17 6.19 -5.22 -16.28
N LYS A 18 5.02 -5.15 -16.94
CA LYS A 18 4.38 -3.89 -17.33
C LYS A 18 4.05 -3.00 -16.13
N ALA A 19 3.64 -3.59 -15.01
CA ALA A 19 3.40 -2.83 -13.79
C ALA A 19 4.69 -2.18 -13.25
N ILE A 20 5.81 -2.92 -13.23
CA ILE A 20 7.13 -2.36 -12.85
C ILE A 20 7.56 -1.23 -13.79
N GLU A 21 7.41 -1.42 -15.09
CA GLU A 21 7.68 -0.36 -16.08
C GLU A 21 6.81 0.88 -15.83
N GLY A 22 5.52 0.68 -15.53
CA GLY A 22 4.61 1.76 -15.17
C GLY A 22 5.07 2.52 -13.92
N ILE A 23 5.57 1.83 -12.89
CA ILE A 23 6.12 2.49 -11.70
C ILE A 23 7.38 3.30 -12.04
N THR A 24 8.26 2.78 -12.90
CA THR A 24 9.43 3.51 -13.40
C THR A 24 9.03 4.77 -14.17
N GLN A 25 7.94 4.72 -14.95
CA GLN A 25 7.40 5.90 -15.63
C GLN A 25 6.86 6.93 -14.62
N ILE A 26 6.17 6.48 -13.56
CA ILE A 26 5.70 7.36 -12.49
C ILE A 26 6.89 8.00 -11.76
N HIS A 27 7.96 7.25 -11.48
CA HIS A 27 9.20 7.80 -10.93
C HIS A 27 9.79 8.91 -11.82
N THR A 28 9.77 8.71 -13.15
CA THR A 28 10.20 9.72 -14.12
C THR A 28 9.33 10.97 -14.08
N ILE A 29 8.03 10.85 -13.77
CA ILE A 29 7.16 12.02 -13.55
C ILE A 29 7.57 12.74 -12.27
N PHE A 30 7.86 12.00 -11.19
CA PHE A 30 8.32 12.57 -9.93
C PHE A 30 9.65 13.31 -10.12
N SER A 31 10.62 12.74 -10.84
CA SER A 31 11.94 13.35 -11.03
C SER A 31 11.89 14.73 -11.68
N ARG A 32 10.88 15.00 -12.52
CA ARG A 32 10.66 16.31 -13.14
C ARG A 32 10.18 17.39 -12.18
N VAL A 33 9.62 17.00 -11.03
CA VAL A 33 9.10 17.93 -10.01
C VAL A 33 10.19 18.31 -9.00
N PHE A 34 11.11 17.40 -8.72
CA PHE A 34 12.20 17.61 -7.77
C PHE A 34 13.46 18.14 -8.48
N LYS A 35 14.38 18.74 -7.71
CA LYS A 35 15.68 19.16 -8.26
C LYS A 35 16.49 17.94 -8.68
N ASP A 36 17.24 18.06 -9.75
CA ASP A 36 18.12 17.00 -10.23
C ASP A 36 19.02 16.47 -9.11
N GLY A 37 19.12 15.14 -9.01
CA GLY A 37 19.91 14.44 -8.00
C GLY A 37 19.30 14.40 -6.60
N THR A 38 18.13 15.00 -6.36
CA THR A 38 17.48 14.97 -5.03
C THR A 38 16.50 13.82 -4.85
N LEU A 39 15.91 13.30 -5.93
CA LEU A 39 15.05 12.12 -5.88
C LEU A 39 15.89 10.84 -5.97
N GLU A 40 15.82 9.98 -4.96
CA GLU A 40 16.44 8.66 -5.00
C GLU A 40 15.88 7.84 -6.16
N HIS A 41 16.74 7.05 -6.81
CA HIS A 41 16.29 6.14 -7.87
C HIS A 41 15.35 5.08 -7.29
N TRP A 42 14.20 4.90 -7.93
CA TRP A 42 13.31 3.81 -7.57
C TRP A 42 13.79 2.53 -8.25
N GLN A 43 13.85 1.45 -7.48
CA GLN A 43 14.15 0.12 -7.98
C GLN A 43 13.28 -0.91 -7.27
N PRO A 44 12.78 -1.93 -7.98
CA PRO A 44 12.11 -3.06 -7.34
C PRO A 44 13.07 -3.82 -6.43
N LEU A 45 12.52 -4.52 -5.44
CA LEU A 45 13.29 -5.47 -4.65
C LEU A 45 13.45 -6.79 -5.43
N THR A 46 14.28 -7.69 -4.92
CA THR A 46 14.44 -9.05 -5.46
C THR A 46 14.16 -10.09 -4.38
N TYR A 47 13.47 -11.16 -4.76
CA TYR A 47 13.27 -12.36 -3.94
C TYR A 47 13.38 -13.59 -4.83
N THR A 48 14.30 -14.50 -4.50
CA THR A 48 14.60 -15.71 -5.30
C THR A 48 14.66 -15.40 -6.81
N ASP A 49 15.45 -14.39 -7.17
CA ASP A 49 15.66 -13.90 -8.55
C ASP A 49 14.43 -13.29 -9.26
N HIS A 50 13.29 -13.17 -8.58
CA HIS A 50 12.13 -12.47 -9.11
C HIS A 50 12.06 -11.03 -8.60
N LEU A 51 11.63 -10.11 -9.47
CA LEU A 51 11.35 -8.74 -9.09
C LEU A 51 10.15 -8.68 -8.16
N VAL A 52 10.23 -7.81 -7.15
CA VAL A 52 9.23 -7.64 -6.10
C VAL A 52 8.85 -6.17 -5.98
N ILE A 53 7.55 -5.91 -5.91
CA ILE A 53 7.01 -4.61 -5.53
C ILE A 53 6.70 -4.67 -4.04
N ASP A 54 7.47 -3.94 -3.24
CA ASP A 54 7.19 -3.71 -1.83
C ASP A 54 6.27 -2.49 -1.66
N MET A 55 5.21 -2.67 -0.89
CA MET A 55 4.22 -1.63 -0.65
C MET A 55 3.77 -1.66 0.80
N SER A 56 3.61 -0.47 1.39
CA SER A 56 3.23 -0.37 2.80
C SER A 56 2.41 0.86 3.09
N ASN A 57 1.60 0.80 4.15
CA ASN A 57 0.90 1.96 4.66
C ASN A 57 0.97 1.98 6.19
N ARG A 58 1.05 3.18 6.76
CA ARG A 58 1.09 3.36 8.22
C ARG A 58 -0.34 3.31 8.73
N TYR A 59 -0.55 2.65 9.86
CA TYR A 59 -1.85 2.69 10.54
C TYR A 59 -2.18 4.09 11.07
N PHE A 60 -1.15 4.89 11.37
CA PHE A 60 -1.31 6.22 11.92
C PHE A 60 -0.41 7.24 11.23
N THR A 61 -0.92 8.45 11.10
CA THR A 61 -0.17 9.66 10.80
C THR A 61 -0.15 10.56 12.03
N SER A 62 0.87 11.39 12.20
CA SER A 62 0.88 12.41 13.26
C SER A 62 -0.02 13.58 12.85
N ARG A 63 -0.85 14.12 13.76
CA ARG A 63 -1.68 15.30 13.45
C ARG A 63 -0.84 16.52 13.10
N ARG A 64 0.41 16.60 13.55
CA ARG A 64 1.35 17.63 13.09
C ARG A 64 1.67 17.53 11.60
N GLN A 65 1.66 16.32 11.03
CA GLN A 65 1.91 16.08 9.59
C GLN A 65 0.67 16.32 8.74
N ASN A 66 -0.52 16.04 9.26
CA ASN A 66 -1.78 16.31 8.59
C ASN A 66 -2.81 16.86 9.59
N PRO A 67 -2.77 18.18 9.90
CA PRO A 67 -3.66 18.79 10.91
C PRO A 67 -5.14 18.75 10.53
N SER A 68 -5.43 18.73 9.23
CA SER A 68 -6.77 18.66 8.66
C SER A 68 -7.34 17.24 8.56
N ALA A 69 -6.54 16.20 8.89
CA ALA A 69 -6.99 14.82 8.81
C ALA A 69 -8.19 14.60 9.73
N LYS A 70 -9.25 14.02 9.17
CA LYS A 70 -10.42 13.59 9.94
C LYS A 70 -10.16 12.20 10.51
N PRO A 71 -10.43 11.98 11.81
CA PRO A 71 -10.29 10.66 12.40
C PRO A 71 -11.28 9.71 11.74
N LEU A 72 -10.79 8.55 11.34
CA LEU A 72 -11.59 7.44 10.84
C LEU A 72 -11.42 6.28 11.83
N PRO A 73 -12.50 5.63 12.30
CA PRO A 73 -12.39 4.39 13.07
C PRO A 73 -11.81 3.27 12.21
N PHE A 74 -11.04 2.36 12.82
CA PHE A 74 -10.64 1.14 12.14
C PHE A 74 -11.86 0.33 11.72
N TYR A 75 -11.75 -0.34 10.57
CA TYR A 75 -12.74 -1.33 10.18
C TYR A 75 -12.75 -2.48 11.18
N HIS A 76 -13.93 -2.96 11.57
CA HIS A 76 -14.09 -3.95 12.63
C HIS A 76 -13.34 -5.28 12.38
N LEU A 77 -13.06 -5.66 11.13
CA LEU A 77 -12.23 -6.85 10.84
C LEU A 77 -10.72 -6.56 10.84
N VAL A 78 -10.32 -5.28 10.74
CA VAL A 78 -8.91 -4.87 10.86
C VAL A 78 -8.50 -4.74 12.32
N ASP A 79 -9.41 -4.27 13.17
CA ASP A 79 -9.17 -4.11 14.61
C ASP A 79 -10.33 -4.69 15.45
N PRO A 80 -10.56 -6.01 15.41
CA PRO A 80 -11.71 -6.65 16.06
C PRO A 80 -11.74 -6.48 17.57
N ASN A 81 -10.57 -6.29 18.18
CA ASN A 81 -10.40 -6.18 19.63
C ASN A 81 -10.10 -4.73 20.08
N GLY A 82 -10.10 -3.75 19.18
CA GLY A 82 -9.81 -2.35 19.51
C GLY A 82 -8.35 -2.05 19.89
N VAL A 83 -7.42 -2.99 19.67
CA VAL A 83 -6.02 -2.87 20.07
C VAL A 83 -5.32 -1.75 19.28
N LEU A 84 -5.60 -1.63 17.98
CA LEU A 84 -5.04 -0.53 17.18
C LEU A 84 -5.64 0.81 17.63
N ALA A 85 -6.93 0.86 17.91
CA ALA A 85 -7.58 2.06 18.45
C ALA A 85 -6.97 2.48 19.79
N ASP A 86 -6.70 1.54 20.69
CA ASP A 86 -6.09 1.81 22.01
C ASP A 86 -4.65 2.33 21.90
N ILE A 87 -3.91 1.94 20.86
CA ILE A 87 -2.55 2.45 20.58
C ILE A 87 -2.59 3.88 20.02
N ALA A 88 -3.73 4.34 19.47
CA ALA A 88 -3.90 5.65 18.86
C ALA A 88 -3.97 6.80 19.90
N VAL A 89 -2.98 6.88 20.80
CA VAL A 89 -2.90 7.88 21.85
C VAL A 89 -2.17 9.15 21.40
N GLY A 90 -2.55 10.28 22.00
CA GLY A 90 -1.88 11.56 21.81
C GLY A 90 -2.04 12.14 20.41
N ASP A 91 -0.93 12.30 19.70
CA ASP A 91 -0.87 13.00 18.40
C ASP A 91 -1.07 12.07 17.19
N LEU A 92 -1.38 10.79 17.42
CA LEU A 92 -1.61 9.82 16.36
C LEU A 92 -3.07 9.89 15.87
N ILE A 93 -3.26 9.81 14.56
CA ILE A 93 -4.57 9.75 13.93
C ILE A 93 -4.59 8.67 12.85
N HIS A 94 -5.64 7.83 12.88
CA HIS A 94 -6.04 7.00 11.75
C HIS A 94 -7.01 7.80 10.88
N SER A 95 -6.80 7.82 9.57
CA SER A 95 -7.58 8.58 8.59
C SER A 95 -7.74 7.79 7.30
N GLU A 96 -8.49 8.32 6.34
CA GLU A 96 -8.68 7.69 5.02
C GLU A 96 -7.35 7.41 4.28
N GLU A 97 -6.31 8.22 4.50
CA GLU A 97 -4.97 7.99 3.93
C GLU A 97 -4.29 6.74 4.51
N ASN A 98 -4.66 6.36 5.74
CA ASN A 98 -4.10 5.22 6.47
C ASN A 98 -4.94 3.94 6.30
N ASP A 99 -6.20 4.06 5.88
CA ASP A 99 -7.09 2.91 5.66
C ASP A 99 -6.62 2.09 4.45
N VAL A 100 -6.32 0.82 4.69
CA VAL A 100 -6.08 -0.17 3.65
C VAL A 100 -7.30 -1.07 3.56
N LYS A 101 -7.88 -1.11 2.36
CA LYS A 101 -9.11 -1.86 2.12
C LYS A 101 -8.78 -3.30 1.71
N HIS A 102 -9.37 -4.26 2.39
CA HIS A 102 -9.16 -5.69 2.13
C HIS A 102 -10.42 -6.26 1.50
N PHE A 103 -10.31 -6.90 0.34
CA PHE A 103 -11.44 -7.46 -0.40
C PHE A 103 -11.22 -8.90 -0.86
N GLU A 104 -12.29 -9.67 -0.99
CA GLU A 104 -12.30 -10.93 -1.74
C GLU A 104 -13.13 -10.74 -3.01
N ARG A 105 -12.67 -11.30 -4.12
CA ARG A 105 -13.38 -11.28 -5.40
C ARG A 105 -14.33 -12.47 -5.48
N ASP A 106 -15.62 -12.22 -5.33
CA ASP A 106 -16.67 -13.22 -5.51
C ASP A 106 -17.05 -13.33 -7.00
N LEU A 107 -16.79 -14.51 -7.58
CA LEU A 107 -17.23 -14.91 -8.91
C LEU A 107 -18.67 -15.45 -8.83
N GLY A 108 -19.59 -14.63 -8.33
CA GLY A 108 -21.01 -14.99 -8.27
C GLY A 108 -21.53 -15.41 -9.65
N GLY A 109 -22.36 -16.45 -9.70
CA GLY A 109 -22.92 -17.00 -10.93
C GLY A 109 -23.55 -15.94 -11.83
N GLU A 110 -23.11 -15.94 -13.09
CA GLU A 110 -23.51 -15.09 -14.23
C GLU A 110 -23.26 -13.57 -14.10
N LYS A 111 -22.03 -13.19 -14.49
CA LYS A 111 -21.62 -11.93 -15.15
C LYS A 111 -21.32 -10.68 -14.31
N LYS A 112 -21.28 -10.74 -12.98
CA LYS A 112 -20.79 -9.57 -12.21
C LYS A 112 -19.77 -9.98 -11.15
N GLU A 113 -18.53 -9.55 -11.36
CA GLU A 113 -17.52 -9.59 -10.30
C GLU A 113 -17.99 -8.70 -9.14
N ILE A 114 -18.09 -9.28 -7.94
CA ILE A 114 -18.46 -8.57 -6.72
C ILE A 114 -17.25 -8.58 -5.80
N TYR A 115 -16.88 -7.40 -5.30
CA TYR A 115 -15.79 -7.24 -4.33
C TYR A 115 -16.39 -7.06 -2.94
N ARG A 116 -16.12 -7.99 -2.02
CA ARG A 116 -16.64 -7.95 -0.64
C ARG A 116 -15.53 -7.63 0.34
N ARG A 117 -15.78 -6.74 1.31
CA ARG A 117 -14.82 -6.49 2.39
C ARG A 117 -14.56 -7.79 3.14
N MET A 118 -13.29 -8.12 3.34
CA MET A 118 -12.88 -9.36 3.98
C MET A 118 -11.97 -9.09 5.19
N ASP A 119 -11.82 -10.12 6.03
CA ASP A 119 -10.85 -10.14 7.11
C ASP A 119 -9.43 -10.26 6.53
N PRO A 120 -8.50 -9.34 6.84
CA PRO A 120 -7.12 -9.42 6.37
C PRO A 120 -6.38 -10.69 6.82
N MET A 121 -6.79 -11.35 7.91
CA MET A 121 -6.18 -12.60 8.37
C MET A 121 -6.38 -13.78 7.42
N LYS A 122 -7.31 -13.68 6.47
CA LYS A 122 -7.51 -14.70 5.44
C LYS A 122 -6.38 -14.76 4.41
N PHE A 123 -5.63 -13.66 4.20
CA PHE A 123 -4.52 -13.63 3.26
C PHE A 123 -3.37 -14.54 3.74
N LYS A 124 -2.76 -15.25 2.80
CA LYS A 124 -1.59 -16.11 3.00
C LYS A 124 -0.53 -15.85 1.94
N THR A 125 0.72 -16.12 2.31
CA THR A 125 1.81 -16.14 1.34
C THR A 125 1.52 -17.19 0.26
N GLY A 126 1.56 -16.77 -1.00
CA GLY A 126 1.23 -17.61 -2.15
C GLY A 126 -0.12 -17.29 -2.78
N ASP A 127 -0.97 -16.50 -2.12
CA ASP A 127 -2.25 -16.09 -2.68
C ASP A 127 -2.07 -15.22 -3.93
N LEU A 128 -2.97 -15.41 -4.90
CA LEU A 128 -3.10 -14.52 -6.04
C LEU A 128 -3.92 -13.30 -5.64
N VAL A 129 -3.31 -12.12 -5.76
CA VAL A 129 -3.89 -10.86 -5.30
C VAL A 129 -3.82 -9.76 -6.34
N GLU A 130 -4.77 -8.83 -6.28
CA GLU A 130 -4.66 -7.51 -6.90
C GLU A 130 -4.35 -6.48 -5.80
N ALA A 131 -3.40 -5.58 -6.05
CA ALA A 131 -3.09 -4.49 -5.15
C ALA A 131 -3.34 -3.13 -5.80
N GLN A 132 -4.00 -2.24 -5.06
CA GLN A 132 -4.11 -0.83 -5.42
C GLN A 132 -3.14 -0.01 -4.59
N VAL A 133 -2.42 0.88 -5.25
CA VAL A 133 -1.37 1.70 -4.63
C VAL A 133 -1.48 3.17 -4.96
N SER A 134 -0.83 3.98 -4.15
CA SER A 134 -0.52 5.37 -4.45
C SER A 134 0.99 5.59 -4.35
N PHE A 135 1.51 6.64 -5.00
CA PHE A 135 2.92 7.00 -4.94
C PHE A 135 3.08 8.33 -4.22
N VAL A 136 3.99 8.39 -3.25
CA VAL A 136 4.24 9.60 -2.47
C VAL A 136 5.73 9.88 -2.36
N GLY A 137 6.10 11.16 -2.40
CA GLY A 137 7.47 11.61 -2.19
C GLY A 137 7.69 11.87 -0.71
N VAL A 138 8.63 11.16 -0.09
CA VAL A 138 8.96 11.31 1.34
C VAL A 138 10.33 11.97 1.47
N PRO A 139 10.44 13.15 2.10
CA PRO A 139 11.72 13.77 2.38
C PRO A 139 12.56 12.89 3.32
N LEU A 140 13.84 12.77 3.00
CA LEU A 140 14.82 12.02 3.77
C LEU A 140 15.65 12.97 4.64
N LYS A 141 16.16 12.44 5.76
CA LYS A 141 17.18 13.16 6.55
C LYS A 141 18.42 13.32 5.67
N GLY A 142 18.84 14.56 5.41
CA GLY A 142 19.98 14.87 4.55
C GLY A 142 19.63 15.52 3.21
N GLY A 143 18.36 15.82 2.93
CA GLY A 143 17.97 16.68 1.80
C GLY A 143 17.57 15.96 0.51
N GLY A 144 17.48 14.63 0.53
CA GLY A 144 16.90 13.83 -0.56
C GLY A 144 15.39 13.60 -0.39
N THR A 145 14.76 13.05 -1.42
CA THR A 145 13.37 12.57 -1.41
C THR A 145 13.34 11.15 -1.93
N LYS A 146 12.52 10.29 -1.32
CA LYS A 146 12.27 8.93 -1.80
C LYS A 146 10.84 8.78 -2.26
N MET A 147 10.64 8.24 -3.46
CA MET A 147 9.32 7.78 -3.89
C MET A 147 8.97 6.48 -3.15
N MET A 148 7.85 6.48 -2.45
CA MET A 148 7.32 5.34 -1.71
C MET A 148 6.04 4.84 -2.36
N THR A 149 5.90 3.52 -2.47
CA THR A 149 4.67 2.84 -2.89
C THR A 149 3.78 2.60 -1.66
N VAL A 150 2.65 3.29 -1.61
CA VAL A 150 1.69 3.26 -0.50
C VAL A 150 0.57 2.28 -0.82
N LEU A 151 0.39 1.26 0.03
CA LEU A 151 -0.70 0.30 -0.10
C LEU A 151 -2.05 0.97 0.20
N ARG A 152 -3.04 0.82 -0.67
CA ARG A 152 -4.41 1.39 -0.51
C ARG A 152 -5.48 0.31 -0.46
N ALA A 153 -5.35 -0.74 -1.26
CA ALA A 153 -6.22 -1.90 -1.16
C ALA A 153 -5.49 -3.18 -1.57
N LEU A 154 -5.95 -4.30 -1.03
CA LEU A 154 -5.53 -5.64 -1.40
C LEU A 154 -6.77 -6.50 -1.62
N THR A 155 -6.84 -7.17 -2.77
CA THR A 155 -7.95 -8.02 -3.14
C THR A 155 -7.46 -9.44 -3.38
N LEU A 156 -8.07 -10.42 -2.70
CA LEU A 156 -7.89 -11.84 -3.00
C LEU A 156 -8.63 -12.21 -4.29
N LEU A 157 -7.92 -12.77 -5.26
CA LEU A 157 -8.47 -13.10 -6.59
C LEU A 157 -8.87 -14.55 -6.76
N ASP A 158 -8.23 -15.46 -6.02
CA ASP A 158 -8.48 -16.91 -6.05
C ASP A 158 -9.14 -17.30 -4.73
N CYS A 159 -10.46 -17.44 -4.74
CA CYS A 159 -11.28 -17.80 -3.58
C CYS A 159 -12.05 -19.09 -3.85
#